data_AF-A0A9E3KY08-F1
#
_entry.id   AF-A0A9E3KY08-F1
#
_cell.length_a   1.000
_cell.length_b   1.000
_cell.length_c   1.000
_cell.angle_alpha   90.00
_cell.angle_beta   90.00
_cell.angle_gamma   90.00
#
_symmetry.space_group_name_H-M   'P 1'
#
loop_
_entity.id
_entity.type
_entity.pdbx_description
1 polymer ?
#
loop_
_entity_poly.entity_id
_entity_poly.type
_entity_poly.pdbx_seq_one_letter_code
_entity_poly.pdbx_strand_id
1 'polypeptide(L)'
;MEKRHIIRFLKEGKRGAYTLLVKMYADEVLSMGTSLALEIIKEDLQQQAGEPVNLNYTSLAHAISRFKKTNKEDRSNGQPRKWVFKDAHETTDRQLAPGRFKLE
;
A
#
# COMPACT_ATOMS: atom_id res chain seq x y z
N MET A 1 2.18 -1.12 -19.51
CA MET A 1 2.02 -2.60 -19.51
C MET A 1 0.59 -2.88 -19.12
N GLU A 2 -0.21 -3.54 -19.95
CA GLU A 2 -1.60 -3.82 -19.59
C GLU A 2 -1.68 -5.00 -18.62
N LYS A 3 -2.60 -4.93 -17.64
CA LYS A 3 -2.80 -5.93 -16.57
C LYS A 3 -2.98 -7.36 -17.10
N ARG A 4 -3.59 -7.53 -18.29
CA ARG A 4 -3.74 -8.82 -18.99
C ARG A 4 -2.41 -9.55 -19.23
N HIS A 5 -1.33 -8.81 -19.51
CA HIS A 5 -0.02 -9.40 -19.77
C HIS A 5 0.64 -9.96 -18.49
N ILE A 6 0.37 -9.34 -17.34
CA ILE A 6 0.89 -9.82 -16.06
C ILE A 6 0.17 -11.08 -15.59
N ILE A 7 -1.15 -11.18 -15.83
CA ILE A 7 -1.89 -12.43 -15.59
C ILE A 7 -1.28 -13.57 -16.43
N ARG A 8 -0.95 -13.31 -17.70
CA ARG A 8 -0.27 -14.29 -18.55
C ARG A 8 1.09 -14.70 -17.99
N PHE A 9 1.91 -13.74 -17.57
CA PHE A 9 3.22 -14.05 -16.97
C PHE A 9 3.13 -14.81 -15.64
N LEU A 10 2.10 -14.55 -14.85
CA LEU A 10 1.82 -15.30 -13.62
C LEU A 10 1.40 -16.74 -13.95
N LYS A 11 0.51 -16.94 -14.93
CA LYS A 11 0.10 -18.27 -15.41
C LYS A 11 1.28 -19.06 -16.02
N GLU A 12 2.18 -18.39 -16.73
CA GLU A 12 3.38 -18.99 -17.33
C GLU A 12 4.55 -19.19 -16.34
N GLY A 13 4.41 -18.77 -15.08
CA GLY A 13 5.47 -18.91 -14.08
C GLY A 13 6.75 -18.14 -14.39
N LYS A 14 6.67 -17.04 -15.15
CA LYS A 14 7.85 -16.26 -15.55
C LYS A 14 8.52 -15.63 -14.33
N ARG A 15 9.85 -15.75 -14.26
CA ARG A 15 10.66 -15.07 -13.22
C ARG A 15 10.42 -13.56 -13.31
N GLY A 16 10.20 -12.93 -12.16
CA GLY A 16 9.97 -11.48 -12.07
C GLY A 16 8.52 -11.03 -12.23
N ALA A 17 7.57 -11.94 -12.52
CA ALA A 17 6.14 -11.60 -12.61
C ALA A 17 5.63 -10.94 -11.32
N TYR A 18 6.01 -11.47 -10.15
CA TYR A 18 5.66 -10.88 -8.85
C TYR A 18 6.26 -9.48 -8.64
N THR A 19 7.50 -9.24 -9.09
CA THR A 19 8.12 -7.91 -9.00
C THR A 19 7.39 -6.90 -9.87
N LEU A 20 6.99 -7.29 -11.07
CA LEU A 20 6.19 -6.46 -11.97
C LEU A 20 4.79 -6.19 -11.40
N LEU A 21 4.17 -7.21 -10.81
CA LEU A 21 2.88 -7.08 -10.14
C LEU A 21 2.97 -6.04 -9.02
N VAL A 22 3.95 -6.17 -8.13
CA VAL A 22 4.14 -5.22 -7.02
C VAL A 22 4.42 -3.80 -7.52
N LYS A 23 5.14 -3.64 -8.64
CA LYS A 23 5.36 -2.31 -9.25
C LYS A 23 4.09 -1.70 -9.83
N MET A 24 3.15 -2.50 -10.34
CA MET A 24 1.87 -1.97 -10.81
C MET A 24 1.00 -1.49 -9.66
N TYR A 25 0.97 -2.25 -8.57
CA TYR A 25 0.21 -1.90 -7.37
C TYR A 25 1.09 -1.16 -6.35
N ALA A 26 2.01 -0.34 -6.84
CA ALA A 26 3.00 0.30 -5.97
C ALA A 26 2.34 1.22 -4.93
N ASP A 27 1.29 1.93 -5.34
CA ASP A 27 0.59 2.90 -4.49
C ASP A 27 -0.20 2.17 -3.39
N GLU A 28 -0.90 1.10 -3.72
CA GLU A 28 -1.61 0.25 -2.77
C GLU A 28 -0.61 -0.43 -1.83
N VAL A 29 0.45 -1.03 -2.37
CA VAL A 29 1.47 -1.69 -1.54
C VAL A 29 2.13 -0.71 -0.58
N LEU A 30 2.43 0.53 -0.99
CA LEU A 30 3.09 1.52 -0.14
C LEU A 30 2.16 2.23 0.85
N SER A 31 0.88 2.39 0.52
CA SER A 31 -0.09 3.13 1.35
C SER A 31 -0.71 2.29 2.47
N MET A 32 -0.72 0.97 2.35
CA MET A 32 -1.43 0.08 3.29
C MET A 32 -0.58 -1.12 3.75
N GLY A 33 -1.13 -1.82 4.76
CA GLY A 33 -0.55 -3.05 5.30
C GLY A 33 -0.42 -4.13 4.23
N THR A 34 0.59 -5.00 4.38
CA THR A 34 0.85 -6.10 3.42
C THR A 34 -0.36 -6.99 3.20
N SER A 35 -1.11 -7.32 4.25
CA SER A 35 -2.28 -8.19 4.18
C SER A 35 -3.40 -7.58 3.33
N LEU A 36 -3.72 -6.31 3.57
CA LEU A 36 -4.78 -5.61 2.84
C LEU A 36 -4.41 -5.40 1.36
N ALA A 37 -3.15 -5.04 1.09
CA ALA A 37 -2.66 -4.91 -0.28
C ALA A 37 -2.76 -6.25 -1.05
N LEU A 38 -2.50 -7.38 -0.39
CA LEU A 38 -2.64 -8.70 -0.99
C LEU A 38 -4.08 -9.03 -1.35
N GLU A 39 -5.04 -8.72 -0.47
CA GLU A 39 -6.46 -8.93 -0.72
C GLU A 39 -6.93 -8.13 -1.93
N ILE A 40 -6.61 -6.83 -1.98
CA ILE A 40 -6.98 -5.95 -3.10
C ILE A 40 -6.37 -6.44 -4.42
N ILE A 41 -5.08 -6.81 -4.42
CA ILE A 41 -4.41 -7.33 -5.63
C ILE A 41 -5.11 -8.61 -6.11
N LYS A 42 -5.48 -9.50 -5.18
CA LYS A 42 -6.15 -10.76 -5.52
C LYS A 42 -7.55 -10.53 -6.09
N GLU A 43 -8.33 -9.66 -5.47
CA GLU A 43 -9.67 -9.30 -5.94
C GLU A 43 -9.64 -8.66 -7.33
N ASP A 44 -8.76 -7.67 -7.54
CA ASP A 44 -8.66 -6.99 -8.84
C ASP A 44 -8.19 -7.94 -9.95
N LEU A 45 -7.22 -8.83 -9.67
CA LEU A 45 -6.79 -9.84 -10.63
C LEU A 45 -7.90 -10.85 -10.96
N GLN A 46 -8.72 -11.22 -9.98
CA GLN A 46 -9.84 -12.12 -10.20
C GLN A 46 -10.95 -11.46 -11.04
N GLN A 47 -11.25 -10.18 -10.79
CA GLN A 47 -12.19 -9.41 -11.61
C GLN A 47 -11.71 -9.29 -13.06
N GLN A 48 -10.41 -9.09 -13.27
CA GLN A 48 -9.85 -8.96 -14.62
C GLN A 48 -9.75 -10.28 -15.38
N ALA A 49 -9.41 -11.37 -14.69
CA ALA A 49 -9.22 -12.68 -15.31
C ALA A 49 -10.54 -13.45 -15.51
N GLY A 50 -11.58 -13.13 -14.75
CA GLY A 50 -12.81 -13.94 -14.66
C GLY A 50 -12.61 -15.28 -13.97
N GLU A 51 -11.40 -15.56 -13.47
CA GLU A 51 -10.98 -16.81 -12.85
C GLU A 51 -10.08 -16.52 -11.65
N PRO A 52 -10.04 -17.40 -10.62
CA PRO A 52 -9.14 -17.25 -9.50
C PRO A 52 -7.68 -17.42 -9.95
N VAL A 53 -6.89 -16.34 -9.88
CA VAL A 53 -5.44 -16.39 -10.11
C VAL A 53 -4.75 -16.93 -8.85
N ASN A 54 -4.13 -18.10 -8.97
CA ASN A 54 -3.46 -18.73 -7.84
C ASN A 54 -2.10 -18.06 -7.57
N LEU A 55 -2.07 -17.13 -6.61
CA LEU A 55 -0.88 -16.39 -6.23
C LEU A 55 -0.16 -17.08 -5.08
N ASN A 56 1.16 -17.28 -5.21
CA ASN A 56 1.96 -17.76 -4.11
C ASN A 56 2.21 -16.62 -3.09
N TYR A 57 1.63 -16.77 -1.90
CA TYR A 57 1.73 -15.79 -0.81
C TYR A 57 3.17 -15.45 -0.44
N THR A 58 4.05 -16.45 -0.26
CA THR A 58 5.43 -16.22 0.19
C THR A 58 6.23 -15.44 -0.85
N SER A 59 6.06 -15.81 -2.13
CA SER A 59 6.71 -15.12 -3.25
C SER A 59 6.28 -13.66 -3.36
N LEU A 60 4.98 -13.41 -3.22
CA LEU A 60 4.42 -12.06 -3.29
C LEU A 60 4.79 -11.22 -2.06
N ALA A 61 4.72 -11.79 -0.85
CA ALA A 61 5.14 -11.12 0.38
C ALA A 61 6.64 -10.75 0.35
N HIS A 62 7.50 -11.62 -0.17
CA HIS A 62 8.92 -11.30 -0.38
C HIS A 62 9.13 -10.20 -1.41
N ALA A 63 8.38 -10.21 -2.53
CA ALA A 63 8.45 -9.16 -3.53
C ALA A 63 8.01 -7.80 -2.96
N ILE A 64 6.91 -7.77 -2.21
CA ILE A 64 6.42 -6.58 -1.51
C ILE A 64 7.46 -6.08 -0.50
N SER A 65 8.00 -6.97 0.34
CA SER A 65 9.00 -6.61 1.36
C SER A 65 10.25 -6.00 0.73
N ARG A 66 10.77 -6.60 -0.36
CA ARG A 66 11.90 -6.05 -1.12
C ARG A 66 11.57 -4.68 -1.70
N PHE A 67 10.39 -4.53 -2.32
CA PHE A 67 9.97 -3.26 -2.92
C PHE A 67 9.77 -2.14 -1.88
N LYS A 68 9.23 -2.47 -0.70
CA LYS A 68 9.09 -1.53 0.41
C LYS A 68 10.45 -1.10 0.98
N LYS A 69 11.43 -2.02 1.05
CA LYS A 69 12.79 -1.70 1.51
C LYS A 69 13.49 -0.74 0.54
N THR A 70 13.47 -1.03 -0.76
CA THR A 70 14.10 -0.16 -1.77
C THR A 70 13.46 1.24 -1.81
N ASN A 71 12.13 1.34 -1.69
CA ASN A 71 11.46 2.65 -1.67
C ASN A 71 11.56 3.40 -0.33
N LYS A 72 11.95 2.72 0.76
CA LYS A 72 12.17 3.39 2.05
C LYS A 72 13.47 4.19 2.04
N GLU A 73 14.50 3.70 1.36
CA GLU A 73 15.79 4.38 1.25
C GLU A 73 15.65 5.71 0.50
N ASP A 74 14.84 5.77 -0.57
CA ASP A 74 14.54 7.02 -1.29
C ASP A 74 13.71 8.02 -0.47
N ARG A 75 12.94 7.56 0.52
CA ARG A 75 12.15 8.44 1.41
C ARG A 75 12.97 9.02 2.58
N SER A 76 14.24 8.65 2.74
CA SER A 76 15.10 9.21 3.79
C SER A 76 15.42 10.70 3.60
N ASN A 77 15.19 11.26 2.40
CA ASN A 77 15.31 12.70 2.10
C ASN A 77 13.98 13.45 2.01
N GLY A 78 12.85 12.78 2.21
CA GLY A 78 11.52 13.39 2.10
C GLY A 78 10.70 13.13 3.35
N GLN A 79 10.68 14.14 4.23
CA GLN A 79 9.79 14.28 5.40
C GLN A 79 8.61 13.30 5.41
N PRO A 80 8.41 12.49 6.47
CA PRO A 80 7.25 11.63 6.55
C PRO A 80 5.99 12.51 6.49
N ARG A 81 5.18 12.35 5.44
CA ARG A 81 3.78 12.79 5.47
C ARG A 81 3.10 12.00 6.57
N LYS A 82 3.16 12.52 7.80
CA LYS A 82 2.29 12.14 8.91
C LYS A 82 0.88 12.25 8.36
N TRP A 83 0.25 11.13 8.05
CA TRP A 83 -1.19 11.08 7.89
C TRP A 83 -1.76 11.44 9.26
N VAL A 84 -2.16 12.71 9.42
CA VAL A 84 -2.93 13.15 10.56
C VAL A 84 -4.34 12.63 10.29
N PHE A 85 -4.69 11.52 10.92
CA PHE A 85 -6.07 11.09 11.01
C PHE A 85 -6.79 12.18 11.82
N LYS A 86 -7.46 13.10 11.12
CA LYS A 86 -8.41 14.01 11.77
C LYS A 86 -9.66 13.20 12.02
N ASP A 87 -9.84 12.79 13.27
CA ASP A 87 -11.14 12.33 13.73
C ASP A 87 -12.16 13.47 13.45
N ALA A 88 -13.28 13.14 12.82
CA ALA A 88 -14.28 14.12 12.38
C ALA A 88 -14.94 14.87 13.56
N HIS A 89 -14.64 14.46 14.81
CA HIS A 89 -15.08 15.09 16.04
C HIS A 89 -14.07 16.03 16.70
N GLU A 90 -12.88 16.26 16.12
CA GLU A 90 -11.92 17.21 16.68
C GLU A 90 -12.28 18.66 16.26
N THR A 91 -13.37 19.18 16.83
CA THR A 91 -13.70 20.61 16.80
C THR A 91 -12.48 21.39 17.28
N THR A 92 -11.87 22.11 16.35
CA THR A 92 -10.75 23.02 16.59
C THR A 92 -11.27 24.26 17.31
N ASP A 93 -11.68 24.11 18.55
CA ASP A 93 -11.82 25.24 19.47
C ASP A 93 -10.66 25.19 20.44
N ARG A 94 -10.01 26.34 20.57
CA ARG A 94 -8.84 26.61 21.41
C ARG A 94 -9.15 26.32 22.88
N GLN A 95 -9.17 25.06 23.26
CA GLN A 95 -9.21 24.66 24.66
C GLN A 95 -7.88 25.04 25.28
N LEU A 96 -7.89 26.15 26.02
CA LEU A 96 -6.82 26.48 26.95
C LEU A 96 -6.74 25.33 27.96
N ALA A 97 -5.52 24.84 28.19
CA ALA A 97 -5.27 23.80 29.19
C ALA A 97 -5.89 24.22 30.54
N PRO A 98 -6.46 23.28 31.31
CA PRO A 98 -7.03 23.58 32.62
C PRO A 98 -5.99 24.31 33.48
N GLY A 99 -6.32 25.54 33.90
CA GLY A 99 -5.43 26.40 34.70
C GLY A 99 -4.85 27.63 33.98
N ARG A 100 -5.21 27.91 32.72
CA ARG A 100 -4.87 29.20 32.07
C ARG A 100 -6.11 30.00 31.72
N PHE A 101 -6.42 30.99 32.54
CA PHE A 101 -7.36 32.08 32.24
C PHE A 101 -6.56 33.33 31.84
N LYS A 102 -7.05 34.08 30.85
CA LYS A 102 -6.55 35.43 30.56
C LYS A 102 -7.15 36.37 31.60
N LEU A 103 -6.29 37.08 32.34
CA LEU A 103 -6.67 38.27 33.08
C LEU A 103 -6.51 39.46 32.13
N GLU A 104 -7.57 40.25 31.98
CA GLU A 104 -7.52 41.60 31.37
C GLU A 104 -6.93 42.61 32.35
#